data_AF-L5NEZ2-F1
#
_entry.id   AF-L5NEZ2-F1
#
_cell.length_a   1.000
_cell.length_b   1.000
_cell.length_c   1.000
_cell.angle_alpha   90.00
_cell.angle_beta   90.00
_cell.angle_gamma   90.00
#
_symmetry.space_group_name_H-M   'P 1'
#
loop_
_entity.id
_entity.type
_entity.pdbx_description
1 polymer ?
#
loop_
_entity_poly.entity_id
_entity_poly.type
_entity_poly.pdbx_seq_one_letter_code
_entity_poly.pdbx_strand_id
1 'polypeptide(L)'
;MKYRTAQDLKELLLEERERVVNNIPQEKLDVYLYLHTVFEDTYVPDDKLYQFIFRHFFRLDNPSLTKEFESCYFKLMEEQRDHERPNIVQITKRLYEVKNYKGNPTMQFPLAASMLHTLNPSFPSYDSDIVKAFDFSSTYHLSGFDKKMKRYIAQYQHTFHTFGEMMEDEALEPLFTHFDQRFPEYELPKIKKLDLLVAQLGNSLQ
;
A
#
# COMPACT_ATOMS: atom_id res chain seq x y z
N MET A 1 12.20 -18.31 3.72
CA MET A 1 12.75 -17.05 3.16
C MET A 1 12.97 -16.12 4.33
N LYS A 2 14.11 -15.43 4.39
CA LYS A 2 14.42 -14.53 5.50
C LYS A 2 14.13 -13.10 5.04
N TYR A 3 12.89 -12.66 5.21
CA TYR A 3 12.50 -11.26 5.04
C TYR A 3 12.89 -10.46 6.28
N ARG A 4 13.04 -9.14 6.15
CA ARG A 4 13.31 -8.29 7.32
C ARG A 4 12.16 -8.38 8.32
N THR A 5 12.50 -8.55 9.59
CA THR A 5 11.60 -8.64 10.74
C THR A 5 11.34 -7.26 11.36
N ALA A 6 10.49 -7.20 12.39
CA ALA A 6 10.27 -5.97 13.16
C ALA A 6 11.58 -5.41 13.75
N GLN A 7 12.43 -6.29 14.28
CA GLN A 7 13.73 -5.89 14.82
C GLN A 7 14.64 -5.31 13.74
N ASP A 8 14.75 -5.97 12.59
CA ASP A 8 15.59 -5.50 11.48
C ASP A 8 15.12 -4.12 10.99
N LEU A 9 13.81 -3.90 10.84
CA LEU A 9 13.25 -2.63 10.38
C LEU A 9 13.40 -1.52 11.43
N LYS A 10 13.22 -1.84 12.72
CA LYS A 10 13.43 -0.88 13.80
C LYS A 10 14.87 -0.37 13.81
N GLU A 11 15.85 -1.26 13.73
CA GLU A 11 17.26 -0.88 13.73
C GLU A 11 17.56 0.09 12.59
N LEU A 12 17.11 -0.24 11.37
CA LEU A 12 17.28 0.62 10.19
C LEU A 12 16.56 1.96 10.33
N LEU A 13 15.33 1.98 10.85
CA LEU A 13 14.56 3.23 11.03
C LEU A 13 15.21 4.14 12.06
N LEU A 14 15.75 3.59 13.16
CA LEU A 14 16.40 4.37 14.20
C LEU A 14 17.77 4.92 13.74
N GLU A 15 18.52 4.13 12.97
CA GLU A 15 19.79 4.56 12.36
C GLU A 15 19.57 5.70 11.37
N GLU A 16 18.53 5.61 10.54
CA GLU A 16 18.25 6.53 9.44
C GLU A 16 17.17 7.58 9.77
N ARG A 17 16.80 7.75 11.05
CA ARG A 17 15.59 8.47 11.47
C ARG A 17 15.42 9.86 10.86
N GLU A 18 16.50 10.64 10.85
CA GLU A 18 16.49 12.01 10.36
C GLU A 18 16.31 12.05 8.85
N ARG A 19 16.94 11.11 8.13
CA ARG A 19 16.83 11.03 6.67
C ARG A 19 15.46 10.50 6.26
N VAL A 20 14.94 9.50 6.97
CA VAL A 20 13.63 8.90 6.69
C VAL A 20 12.53 9.94 6.89
N VAL A 21 12.38 10.50 8.09
CA VAL A 21 11.36 11.53 8.38
C VAL A 21 11.59 12.77 7.49
N ASN A 22 12.84 13.21 7.42
CA ASN A 22 13.51 14.11 6.45
C ASN A 22 12.91 14.24 5.06
N ASN A 23 12.61 13.10 4.46
CA ASN A 23 12.39 12.98 3.03
C ASN A 23 11.00 12.48 2.66
N ILE A 24 10.11 12.33 3.64
CA ILE A 24 8.70 12.09 3.35
C ILE A 24 8.14 13.35 2.66
N PRO A 25 7.64 13.25 1.42
CA PRO A 25 7.04 14.39 0.73
C PRO A 25 5.69 14.74 1.34
N GLN A 26 5.43 16.02 1.60
CA GLN A 26 4.16 16.51 2.11
C GLN A 26 2.98 16.12 1.19
N GLU A 27 3.19 16.16 -0.13
CA GLU A 27 2.21 15.74 -1.14
C GLU A 27 1.67 14.32 -0.90
N LYS A 28 2.50 13.39 -0.37
CA LYS A 28 2.01 12.03 -0.06
C LYS A 28 0.94 12.03 1.03
N LEU A 29 1.03 12.95 1.99
CA LEU A 29 0.05 13.09 3.07
C LEU A 29 -1.20 13.82 2.55
N ASP A 30 -1.03 14.89 1.77
CA ASP A 30 -2.14 15.64 1.18
C ASP A 30 -3.03 14.76 0.31
N VAL A 31 -2.41 14.01 -0.60
CA VAL A 31 -3.14 13.12 -1.52
C VAL A 31 -3.79 11.97 -0.75
N TYR A 32 -3.10 11.42 0.25
CA TYR A 32 -3.65 10.35 1.09
C TYR A 32 -4.90 10.84 1.85
N LEU A 33 -4.82 11.99 2.53
CA LEU A 33 -5.96 12.56 3.25
C LEU A 33 -7.12 12.89 2.30
N TYR A 34 -6.82 13.51 1.16
CA TYR A 34 -7.84 13.77 0.14
C TYR A 34 -8.58 12.49 -0.27
N LEU A 35 -7.84 11.41 -0.60
CA LEU A 35 -8.44 10.15 -1.02
C LEU A 35 -9.28 9.55 0.09
N HIS A 36 -8.80 9.56 1.34
CA HIS A 36 -9.58 9.04 2.47
C HIS A 36 -10.84 9.85 2.74
N THR A 37 -10.75 11.18 2.80
CA THR A 37 -11.90 12.05 3.09
C THR A 37 -12.93 12.01 1.97
N VAL A 38 -12.51 12.15 0.71
CA VAL A 38 -13.46 12.17 -0.41
C VAL A 38 -14.11 10.80 -0.62
N PHE A 39 -13.41 9.71 -0.27
CA PHE A 39 -13.98 8.38 -0.37
C PHE A 39 -15.27 8.24 0.46
N GLU A 40 -15.36 8.87 1.64
CA GLU A 40 -16.52 8.77 2.54
C GLU A 40 -17.84 9.25 1.90
N ASP A 41 -17.78 10.31 1.09
CA ASP A 41 -18.96 11.03 0.60
C ASP A 41 -19.17 10.94 -0.93
N THR A 42 -18.32 10.19 -1.64
CA THR A 42 -18.40 10.05 -3.10
C THR A 42 -18.81 8.66 -3.54
N TYR A 43 -19.43 8.55 -4.73
CA TYR A 43 -19.58 7.29 -5.44
C TYR A 43 -18.41 7.13 -6.42
N VAL A 44 -17.44 6.30 -6.02
CA VAL A 44 -16.12 6.22 -6.68
C VAL A 44 -16.20 5.92 -8.18
N PRO A 45 -17.10 5.05 -8.70
CA PRO A 45 -17.18 4.75 -10.13
C PRO A 45 -17.54 5.96 -11.03
N ASP A 46 -18.20 6.98 -10.48
CA ASP A 46 -18.62 8.17 -11.23
C ASP A 46 -17.71 9.39 -10.99
N ASP A 47 -16.99 9.43 -9.87
CA ASP A 47 -16.10 10.54 -9.52
C ASP A 47 -14.78 10.52 -10.31
N LYS A 48 -14.73 11.31 -11.39
CA LYS A 48 -13.55 11.37 -12.27
C LYS A 48 -12.34 12.06 -11.65
N LEU A 49 -12.54 12.99 -10.73
CA LEU A 49 -11.44 13.66 -10.04
C LEU A 49 -10.79 12.70 -9.05
N TYR A 50 -11.60 12.01 -8.25
CA TYR A 50 -11.13 10.95 -7.36
C TYR A 50 -10.36 9.87 -8.14
N GLN A 51 -10.95 9.36 -9.23
CA GLN A 51 -10.29 8.35 -10.08
C GLN A 51 -8.96 8.86 -10.64
N PHE A 52 -8.88 10.13 -11.06
CA PHE A 52 -7.64 10.70 -11.57
C PHE A 52 -6.54 10.75 -10.49
N ILE A 53 -6.86 11.27 -9.31
CA ILE A 53 -5.89 11.40 -8.21
C ILE A 53 -5.45 10.01 -7.73
N PHE A 54 -6.39 9.09 -7.55
CA PHE A 54 -6.10 7.72 -7.14
C PHE A 54 -5.18 7.01 -8.13
N ARG A 55 -5.47 7.12 -9.44
CA ARG A 55 -4.67 6.47 -10.48
C ARG A 55 -3.24 6.95 -10.51
N HIS A 56 -3.03 8.26 -10.34
CA HIS A 56 -1.70 8.82 -10.30
C HIS A 56 -0.94 8.37 -9.05
N PHE A 57 -1.57 8.48 -7.89
CA PHE A 57 -0.96 8.18 -6.60
C PHE A 57 -0.56 6.71 -6.45
N PHE A 58 -1.47 5.78 -6.77
CA PHE A 58 -1.22 4.34 -6.68
C PHE A 58 -0.70 3.71 -7.99
N ARG A 59 -0.33 4.54 -8.98
CA ARG A 59 0.24 4.11 -10.27
C ARG A 59 -0.66 3.12 -11.03
N LEU A 60 -1.97 3.34 -10.98
CA LEU A 60 -2.95 2.60 -11.77
C LEU A 60 -2.99 3.08 -13.23
N ASP A 61 -2.36 4.21 -13.56
CA ASP A 61 -2.04 4.63 -14.94
C ASP A 61 -0.87 3.80 -15.51
N ASN A 62 -1.08 2.49 -15.59
CA ASN A 62 -0.10 1.54 -16.12
C ASN A 62 -0.44 1.25 -17.60
N PRO A 63 0.52 1.34 -18.54
CA PRO A 63 0.29 1.07 -19.96
C PRO A 63 -0.28 -0.32 -20.29
N SER A 64 -0.19 -1.27 -19.35
CA SER A 64 -0.77 -2.60 -19.50
C SER A 64 -2.26 -2.69 -19.11
N LEU A 65 -2.84 -1.66 -18.49
CA LEU A 65 -4.22 -1.67 -18.00
C LEU A 65 -5.20 -1.06 -19.00
N THR A 66 -6.34 -1.71 -19.16
CA THR A 66 -7.40 -1.28 -20.07
C THR A 66 -8.41 -0.37 -19.36
N LYS A 67 -9.20 0.40 -20.11
CA LYS A 67 -10.35 1.13 -19.54
C LYS A 67 -11.36 0.21 -18.85
N GLU A 68 -11.49 -1.02 -19.33
CA GLU A 68 -12.30 -2.06 -18.70
C GLU A 68 -11.73 -2.43 -17.32
N PHE A 69 -10.40 -2.55 -17.21
CA PHE A 69 -9.74 -2.76 -15.92
C PHE A 69 -10.00 -1.62 -14.96
N GLU A 70 -9.81 -0.37 -15.38
CA GLU A 70 -10.08 0.81 -14.55
C GLU A 70 -11.53 0.83 -14.05
N SER A 71 -12.48 0.59 -14.95
CA SER A 71 -13.91 0.54 -14.61
C SER A 71 -14.23 -0.59 -13.62
N CYS A 72 -13.64 -1.76 -13.83
CA CYS A 72 -13.77 -2.91 -12.93
C CYS A 72 -13.17 -2.61 -11.55
N TYR A 73 -11.99 -1.97 -11.52
CA TYR A 73 -11.28 -1.63 -10.28
C TYR A 73 -12.09 -0.70 -9.39
N PHE A 74 -12.61 0.40 -9.95
CA PHE A 74 -13.37 1.38 -9.17
C PHE A 74 -14.75 0.87 -8.75
N LYS A 75 -15.40 0.03 -9.57
CA LYS A 75 -16.60 -0.71 -9.12
C LYS A 75 -16.29 -1.66 -7.98
N LEU A 76 -15.20 -2.43 -8.08
CA LEU A 76 -14.75 -3.32 -7.02
C LEU A 76 -14.47 -2.56 -5.72
N MET A 77 -13.79 -1.42 -5.80
CA MET A 77 -13.49 -0.57 -4.65
C MET A 77 -14.78 -0.14 -3.93
N GLU A 78 -15.76 0.32 -4.68
CA GLU A 78 -17.07 0.70 -4.15
C GLU A 78 -17.82 -0.48 -3.52
N GLU A 79 -17.81 -1.65 -4.16
CA GLU A 79 -18.40 -2.88 -3.62
C GLU A 79 -17.76 -3.32 -2.28
N GLN A 80 -16.51 -2.93 -2.01
CA GLN A 80 -15.80 -3.24 -0.77
C GLN A 80 -16.02 -2.23 0.36
N ARG A 81 -16.70 -1.10 0.12
CA ARG A 81 -16.86 0.02 1.06
C ARG A 81 -17.23 -0.41 2.48
N ASP A 82 -18.27 -1.23 2.61
CA ASP A 82 -18.84 -1.63 3.91
C ASP A 82 -18.31 -2.98 4.43
N HIS A 83 -17.31 -3.55 3.75
CA HIS A 83 -16.75 -4.84 4.15
C HIS A 83 -15.66 -4.66 5.21
N GLU A 84 -15.94 -5.06 6.45
CA GLU A 84 -14.94 -5.05 7.53
C GLU A 84 -13.73 -5.95 7.22
N ARG A 85 -13.96 -7.07 6.52
CA ARG A 85 -12.95 -8.09 6.21
C ARG A 85 -12.96 -8.46 4.72
N PRO A 86 -12.47 -7.57 3.85
CA PRO A 86 -12.45 -7.79 2.42
C PRO A 86 -11.50 -8.95 2.05
N ASN A 87 -11.90 -9.76 1.07
CA ASN A 87 -11.10 -10.90 0.63
C ASN A 87 -10.15 -10.51 -0.50
N ILE A 88 -8.90 -10.16 -0.13
CA ILE A 88 -7.89 -9.73 -1.10
C ILE A 88 -7.61 -10.78 -2.19
N VAL A 89 -7.77 -12.09 -1.91
CA VAL A 89 -7.60 -13.14 -2.93
C VAL A 89 -8.69 -13.04 -3.99
N GLN A 90 -9.95 -12.88 -3.57
CA GLN A 90 -11.09 -12.74 -4.48
C GLN A 90 -11.03 -11.43 -5.28
N ILE A 91 -10.67 -10.32 -4.64
CA ILE A 91 -10.46 -9.03 -5.30
C ILE A 91 -9.36 -9.18 -6.36
N THR A 92 -8.20 -9.72 -5.99
CA THR A 92 -7.09 -9.93 -6.92
C THR A 92 -7.48 -10.86 -8.07
N LYS A 93 -8.27 -11.90 -7.79
CA LYS A 93 -8.77 -12.82 -8.83
C LYS A 93 -9.68 -12.11 -9.84
N ARG A 94 -10.64 -11.32 -9.38
CA ARG A 94 -11.53 -10.53 -10.28
C ARG A 94 -10.73 -9.56 -11.15
N LEU A 95 -9.72 -8.89 -10.58
CA LEU A 95 -8.83 -8.04 -11.34
C LEU A 95 -7.96 -8.82 -12.34
N TYR A 96 -7.52 -10.03 -11.97
CA TYR A 96 -6.72 -10.90 -12.83
C TYR A 96 -7.48 -11.41 -14.06
N GLU A 97 -8.81 -11.58 -13.94
CA GLU A 97 -9.68 -12.04 -15.02
C GLU A 97 -9.86 -10.97 -16.12
N VAL A 98 -9.63 -9.68 -15.81
CA VAL A 98 -9.65 -8.60 -16.80
C VAL A 98 -8.35 -8.62 -17.61
N LYS A 99 -8.47 -8.82 -18.91
CA LYS A 99 -7.32 -8.96 -19.83
C LYS A 99 -6.70 -7.59 -20.13
N ASN A 100 -5.37 -7.58 -20.27
CA ASN A 100 -4.64 -6.43 -20.80
C ASN A 100 -4.85 -6.25 -22.31
N TYR A 101 -4.30 -5.18 -22.89
CA TYR A 101 -4.35 -4.91 -24.34
C TYR A 101 -3.79 -6.03 -25.22
N LYS A 102 -2.96 -6.93 -24.68
CA LYS A 102 -2.43 -8.11 -25.37
C LYS A 102 -3.27 -9.37 -25.17
N GLY A 103 -4.44 -9.25 -24.55
CA GLY A 103 -5.34 -10.37 -24.25
C GLY A 103 -4.90 -11.27 -23.11
N ASN A 104 -3.87 -10.89 -22.36
CA ASN A 104 -3.30 -11.71 -21.28
C ASN A 104 -3.77 -11.22 -19.90
N PRO A 105 -4.02 -12.14 -18.94
CA PRO A 105 -4.26 -11.75 -17.56
C PRO A 105 -2.97 -11.19 -16.94
N THR A 106 -3.12 -10.25 -16.01
CA THR A 106 -1.98 -9.62 -15.31
C THR A 106 -2.19 -9.69 -13.81
N MET A 107 -1.14 -10.06 -13.06
CA MET A 107 -1.21 -10.15 -11.61
C MET A 107 -1.18 -8.74 -11.00
N GLN A 108 -2.30 -8.32 -10.42
CA GLN A 108 -2.50 -6.96 -9.90
C GLN A 108 -2.68 -6.93 -8.36
N PHE A 109 -1.95 -7.79 -7.65
CA PHE A 109 -1.98 -7.81 -6.18
C PHE A 109 -1.62 -6.47 -5.54
N PRO A 110 -0.56 -5.74 -5.96
CA PRO A 110 -0.26 -4.42 -5.42
C PRO A 110 -1.46 -3.45 -5.49
N LEU A 111 -2.19 -3.44 -6.61
CA LEU A 111 -3.37 -2.58 -6.76
C LEU A 111 -4.54 -3.02 -5.87
N ALA A 112 -4.71 -4.33 -5.65
CA ALA A 112 -5.68 -4.83 -4.68
C ALA A 112 -5.31 -4.40 -3.24
N ALA A 113 -4.02 -4.45 -2.88
CA ALA A 113 -3.54 -3.97 -1.58
C ALA A 113 -3.73 -2.44 -1.43
N SER A 114 -3.45 -1.65 -2.47
CA SER A 114 -3.71 -0.20 -2.49
C SER A 114 -5.19 0.14 -2.27
N MET A 115 -6.09 -0.64 -2.87
CA MET A 115 -7.53 -0.51 -2.63
C MET A 115 -7.82 -0.68 -1.14
N LEU A 116 -7.40 -1.80 -0.54
CA LEU A 116 -7.67 -2.08 0.86
C LEU A 116 -7.03 -1.06 1.82
N HIS A 117 -5.80 -0.65 1.53
CA HIS A 117 -5.10 0.37 2.31
C HIS A 117 -5.84 1.72 2.30
N THR A 118 -6.45 2.08 1.16
CA THR A 118 -7.27 3.31 1.04
C THR A 118 -8.62 3.17 1.74
N LEU A 119 -9.18 1.95 1.81
CA LEU A 119 -10.41 1.71 2.56
C LEU A 119 -10.17 1.70 4.07
N ASN A 120 -9.01 1.18 4.50
CA ASN A 120 -8.66 1.10 5.91
C ASN A 120 -7.13 1.10 6.11
N PRO A 121 -6.57 2.10 6.82
CA PRO A 121 -5.12 2.23 7.06
C PRO A 121 -4.49 1.07 7.85
N SER A 122 -5.29 0.26 8.56
CA SER A 122 -4.79 -0.94 9.23
C SER A 122 -4.32 -2.02 8.26
N PHE A 123 -4.76 -1.98 6.99
CA PHE A 123 -4.17 -2.80 5.94
C PHE A 123 -2.89 -2.14 5.43
N PRO A 124 -1.74 -2.82 5.43
CA PRO A 124 -0.50 -2.19 4.98
C PRO A 124 -0.53 -1.88 3.49
N SER A 125 0.21 -0.84 3.09
CA SER A 125 0.49 -0.61 1.68
C SER A 125 1.38 -1.73 1.13
N TYR A 126 1.37 -1.92 -0.19
CA TYR A 126 2.21 -2.92 -0.85
C TYR A 126 2.69 -2.40 -2.20
N ASP A 127 3.70 -1.53 -2.16
CA ASP A 127 4.33 -0.98 -3.35
C ASP A 127 5.80 -1.43 -3.47
N SER A 128 6.53 -0.85 -4.43
CA SER A 128 7.95 -1.16 -4.63
C SER A 128 8.82 -0.78 -3.43
N ASP A 129 8.43 0.23 -2.67
CA ASP A 129 9.21 0.74 -1.57
C ASP A 129 9.02 -0.16 -0.35
N ILE A 130 7.79 -0.61 -0.05
CA ILE A 130 7.54 -1.66 0.95
C ILE A 130 8.26 -2.96 0.57
N VAL A 131 8.20 -3.38 -0.70
CA VAL A 131 8.92 -4.57 -1.19
C VAL A 131 10.43 -4.47 -0.91
N LYS A 132 11.04 -3.31 -1.14
CA LYS A 132 12.47 -3.07 -0.85
C LYS A 132 12.75 -3.05 0.65
N ALA A 133 11.91 -2.36 1.43
CA ALA A 133 12.07 -2.26 2.89
C ALA A 133 12.09 -3.64 3.54
N PHE A 134 11.22 -4.56 3.09
CA PHE A 134 11.17 -5.92 3.63
C PHE A 134 12.15 -6.91 2.99
N ASP A 135 12.90 -6.50 1.97
CA ASP A 135 13.72 -7.38 1.13
C ASP A 135 12.91 -8.55 0.54
N PHE A 136 11.72 -8.22 0.03
CA PHE A 136 10.82 -9.21 -0.54
C PHE A 136 11.31 -9.71 -1.89
N SER A 137 11.47 -11.02 -1.97
CA SER A 137 11.78 -11.70 -3.22
C SER A 137 10.74 -11.42 -4.32
N SER A 138 11.22 -11.18 -5.54
CA SER A 138 10.38 -10.96 -6.71
C SER A 138 9.47 -12.16 -7.02
N THR A 139 8.29 -11.87 -7.61
CA THR A 139 7.34 -12.88 -8.10
C THR A 139 7.43 -13.12 -9.61
N TYR A 140 8.32 -12.43 -10.34
CA TYR A 140 8.38 -12.46 -11.81
C TYR A 140 8.68 -13.85 -12.38
N HIS A 141 9.49 -14.65 -11.69
CA HIS A 141 9.85 -16.02 -12.10
C HIS A 141 8.72 -17.03 -11.87
N LEU A 142 7.68 -16.67 -11.12
CA LEU A 142 6.56 -17.57 -10.83
C LEU A 142 5.55 -17.52 -11.98
N SER A 143 5.04 -18.69 -12.38
CA SER A 143 4.00 -18.82 -13.40
C SER A 143 2.64 -19.13 -12.80
N GLY A 144 1.59 -18.51 -13.34
CA GLY A 144 0.20 -18.72 -12.93
C GLY A 144 -0.23 -17.93 -11.71
N PHE A 145 -1.56 -17.79 -11.58
CA PHE A 145 -2.20 -17.04 -10.50
C PHE A 145 -1.85 -17.61 -9.13
N ASP A 146 -2.10 -18.90 -8.89
CA ASP A 146 -1.99 -19.50 -7.55
C ASP A 146 -0.59 -19.40 -6.94
N LYS A 147 0.44 -19.65 -7.73
CA LYS A 147 1.83 -19.56 -7.26
C LYS A 147 2.21 -18.13 -6.90
N LYS A 148 1.84 -17.15 -7.74
CA LYS A 148 2.06 -15.73 -7.46
C LYS A 148 1.26 -15.28 -6.24
N MET A 149 -0.02 -15.66 -6.18
CA MET A 149 -0.93 -15.28 -5.10
C MET A 149 -0.43 -15.81 -3.77
N LYS A 150 -0.01 -17.08 -3.70
CA LYS A 150 0.58 -17.65 -2.50
C LYS A 150 1.80 -16.88 -2.01
N ARG A 151 2.68 -16.43 -2.93
CA ARG A 151 3.86 -15.61 -2.58
C ARG A 151 3.45 -14.25 -2.05
N TYR A 152 2.53 -13.56 -2.73
CA TYR A 152 2.05 -12.24 -2.32
C TYR A 152 1.34 -12.29 -0.96
N ILE A 153 0.47 -13.26 -0.72
CA ILE A 153 -0.19 -13.42 0.59
C ILE A 153 0.84 -13.65 1.70
N ALA A 154 1.83 -14.51 1.48
CA ALA A 154 2.86 -14.75 2.49
C ALA A 154 3.67 -13.47 2.81
N GLN A 155 3.98 -12.68 1.79
CA GLN A 155 4.67 -11.38 1.97
C GLN A 155 3.76 -10.37 2.69
N TYR A 156 2.50 -10.27 2.29
CA TYR A 156 1.54 -9.33 2.87
C TYR A 156 1.20 -9.65 4.33
N GLN A 157 1.02 -10.92 4.66
CA GLN A 157 0.86 -11.38 6.04
C GLN A 157 2.09 -11.09 6.88
N HIS A 158 3.30 -11.28 6.31
CA HIS A 158 4.54 -10.93 6.99
C HIS A 158 4.61 -9.43 7.30
N THR A 159 4.25 -8.56 6.35
CA THR A 159 4.15 -7.12 6.57
C THR A 159 3.15 -6.78 7.68
N PHE A 160 1.94 -7.35 7.63
CA PHE A 160 0.89 -7.08 8.61
C PHE A 160 1.34 -7.45 10.04
N HIS A 161 1.90 -8.64 10.25
CA HIS A 161 2.39 -9.05 11.57
C HIS A 161 3.57 -8.19 12.04
N THR A 162 4.50 -7.88 11.13
CA THR A 162 5.66 -7.05 11.45
C THR A 162 5.25 -5.65 11.89
N PHE A 163 4.27 -5.04 11.22
CA PHE A 163 3.73 -3.75 11.64
C PHE A 163 3.03 -3.86 13.00
N GLY A 164 2.28 -4.93 13.25
CA GLY A 164 1.69 -5.19 14.56
C GLY A 164 2.74 -5.21 15.68
N GLU A 165 3.84 -5.94 15.49
CA GLU A 165 4.95 -5.98 16.46
C GLU A 165 5.61 -4.62 16.67
N MET A 166 5.85 -3.85 15.60
CA MET A 166 6.46 -2.53 15.69
C MET A 166 5.54 -1.50 16.36
N MET A 167 4.23 -1.62 16.21
CA MET A 167 3.28 -0.69 16.83
C MET A 167 3.29 -0.73 18.37
N GLU A 168 3.66 -1.88 18.94
CA GLU A 168 3.80 -2.12 20.37
C GLU A 168 5.20 -1.78 20.91
N ASP A 169 6.16 -1.39 20.05
CA ASP A 169 7.53 -1.10 20.45
C ASP A 169 7.71 0.39 20.82
N GLU A 170 7.77 0.66 22.12
CA GLU A 170 7.97 2.01 22.67
C GLU A 170 9.28 2.67 22.21
N ALA A 171 10.28 1.91 21.75
CA ALA A 171 11.53 2.49 21.22
C ALA A 171 11.30 3.28 19.92
N LEU A 172 10.17 3.10 19.24
CA LEU A 172 9.79 3.86 18.05
C LEU A 172 9.06 5.18 18.37
N GLU A 173 8.69 5.46 19.62
CA GLU A 173 8.01 6.72 19.99
C GLU A 173 8.76 8.00 19.56
N PRO A 174 10.10 8.08 19.65
CA PRO A 174 10.82 9.25 19.15
C PRO A 174 10.66 9.47 17.63
N LEU A 175 10.48 8.40 16.83
CA LEU A 175 10.22 8.52 15.40
C LEU A 175 8.84 9.10 15.12
N PHE A 176 7.81 8.63 15.83
CA PHE A 176 6.45 9.18 15.70
C PHE A 176 6.38 10.63 16.17
N THR A 177 7.06 10.96 17.27
CA THR A 177 7.16 12.34 17.75
C THR A 177 7.82 13.25 16.72
N HIS A 178 8.91 12.81 16.09
CA HIS A 178 9.59 13.58 15.05
C HIS A 178 8.70 13.74 13.80
N PHE A 179 7.98 12.69 13.41
CA PHE A 179 7.00 12.79 12.33
C PHE A 179 5.95 13.88 12.61
N ASP A 180 5.39 13.91 13.83
CA ASP A 180 4.35 14.87 14.21
C ASP A 180 4.88 16.31 14.31
N GLN A 181 6.14 16.47 14.72
CA GLN A 181 6.80 17.78 14.71
C GLN A 181 7.00 18.31 13.30
N ARG A 182 7.29 17.43 12.33
CA ARG A 182 7.44 17.80 10.92
C ARG A 182 6.10 18.09 10.25
N PHE A 183 5.06 17.35 10.61
CA PHE A 183 3.73 17.43 10.01
C PHE A 183 2.64 17.79 11.04
N PRO A 184 2.73 18.95 11.71
CA PRO A 184 1.87 19.28 12.86
C PRO A 184 0.39 19.46 12.50
N GLU A 185 0.08 19.72 11.23
CA GLU A 185 -1.31 19.91 10.74
C GLU A 185 -1.95 18.59 10.27
N TYR A 186 -1.23 17.46 10.31
CA TYR A 186 -1.68 16.18 9.78
C TYR A 186 -2.04 15.19 10.88
N GLU A 187 -3.34 14.98 11.09
CA GLU A 187 -3.85 13.95 11.99
C GLU A 187 -3.92 12.60 11.27
N LEU A 188 -2.88 11.78 11.42
CA LEU A 188 -2.82 10.42 10.87
C LEU A 188 -2.85 9.36 11.96
N PRO A 189 -3.52 8.21 11.73
CA PRO A 189 -3.37 7.04 12.59
C PRO A 189 -1.91 6.63 12.70
N LYS A 190 -1.46 6.22 13.89
CA LYS A 190 -0.05 5.84 14.15
C LYS A 190 0.43 4.72 13.21
N ILE A 191 -0.43 3.76 12.87
CA ILE A 191 -0.14 2.71 11.88
C ILE A 191 0.16 3.28 10.48
N LYS A 192 -0.51 4.37 10.08
CA LYS A 192 -0.25 5.02 8.80
C LYS A 192 1.07 5.78 8.79
N LYS A 193 1.45 6.39 9.93
CA LYS A 193 2.78 6.98 10.10
C LYS A 193 3.86 5.91 9.94
N LEU A 194 3.69 4.75 10.57
CA LEU A 194 4.62 3.62 10.44
C LEU A 194 4.75 3.15 8.99
N ASP A 195 3.63 2.98 8.28
CA ASP A 195 3.60 2.61 6.86
C ASP A 195 4.40 3.60 5.99
N LEU A 196 4.21 4.91 6.20
CA LEU A 196 4.96 5.96 5.50
C LEU A 196 6.46 5.93 5.83
N LEU A 197 6.82 5.72 7.09
CA LEU A 197 8.22 5.62 7.53
C LEU A 197 8.91 4.41 6.88
N VAL A 198 8.26 3.25 6.87
CA VAL A 198 8.81 2.02 6.27
C VAL A 198 8.90 2.13 4.75
N ALA A 199 7.89 2.69 4.08
CA ALA A 199 7.96 2.98 2.67
C ALA A 199 9.11 3.96 2.36
N GLN A 200 9.26 5.03 3.14
CA GLN A 200 10.34 5.99 2.94
C GLN A 200 11.72 5.36 3.20
N LEU A 201 11.85 4.46 4.18
CA LEU A 201 13.05 3.66 4.36
C LEU A 201 13.35 2.85 3.10
N GLY A 202 12.37 2.11 2.56
CA GLY A 202 12.53 1.32 1.34
C GLY A 202 12.92 2.14 0.11
N ASN A 203 12.37 3.35 -0.02
CA ASN A 203 12.74 4.32 -1.06
C ASN A 203 14.23 4.73 -0.95
N SER A 204 14.74 4.76 0.28
CA SER A 204 16.06 5.25 0.64
C SER A 204 17.17 4.19 0.58
N LEU A 205 16.79 2.91 0.51
CA LEU A 205 17.67 1.76 0.33
C LEU A 205 18.03 1.61 -1.16
N GLN A 206 19.34 1.55 -1.44
CA GLN A 206 19.88 1.37 -2.79
C GLN A 206 19.74 -0.07 -3.28
#